data_AF-A0A1C5C9V8-F1
#
_entry.id   AF-A0A1C5C9V8-F1
#
_cell.length_a   1.000
_cell.length_b   1.000
_cell.length_c   1.000
_cell.angle_alpha   90.00
_cell.angle_beta   90.00
_cell.angle_gamma   90.00
#
_symmetry.space_group_name_H-M   'P 1'
#
loop_
_entity.id
_entity.type
_entity.pdbx_description
1 polymer ?
#
loop_
_entity_poly.entity_id
_entity_poly.type
_entity_poly.pdbx_seq_one_letter_code
_entity_poly.pdbx_strand_id
1 'polypeptide(L)'
;MPLHMQFGADDLLRCRFAISPLCQTHEAVRTLRRTERHGYHLPWLRRVREAVAGLDLSELWLLMPGRGGYTPDFLGPPPDVPYAPFEDELARLRATDPAEAR
;
A
#
# COMPACT_ATOMS: atom_id res chain seq x y z
N MET A 1 11.53 -12.38 -11.10
CA MET A 1 10.86 -13.69 -11.21
C MET A 1 9.39 -13.42 -11.49
N PRO A 2 8.83 -13.97 -12.58
CA PRO A 2 7.39 -13.88 -12.80
C PRO A 2 6.64 -14.70 -11.74
N LEU A 3 5.51 -14.16 -11.26
CA LEU A 3 4.57 -14.90 -10.42
C LEU A 3 3.62 -15.64 -11.35
N HIS A 4 3.62 -16.98 -11.31
CA HIS A 4 2.62 -17.79 -12.01
C HIS A 4 1.56 -18.24 -11.00
N MET A 5 0.33 -17.79 -11.20
CA MET A 5 -0.84 -18.22 -10.43
C MET A 5 -1.66 -19.15 -11.31
N GLN A 6 -2.01 -20.33 -10.78
CA GLN A 6 -2.87 -21.31 -11.45
C GLN A 6 -4.25 -21.27 -10.79
N PHE A 7 -5.29 -21.16 -11.60
CA PHE A 7 -6.68 -21.11 -11.14
C PHE A 7 -7.50 -22.19 -11.85
N GLY A 8 -8.30 -22.94 -11.10
CA GLY A 8 -9.38 -23.76 -11.63
C GLY A 8 -10.65 -22.95 -11.88
N ALA A 9 -11.64 -23.55 -12.55
CA ALA A 9 -12.93 -22.89 -12.80
C ALA A 9 -13.63 -22.45 -11.51
N ASP A 10 -13.53 -23.26 -10.45
CA ASP A 10 -14.15 -22.97 -9.15
C ASP A 10 -13.45 -21.83 -8.39
N ASP A 11 -12.17 -21.58 -8.66
CA ASP A 11 -11.44 -20.48 -8.02
C ASP A 11 -11.95 -19.13 -8.52
N LEU A 12 -12.37 -19.04 -9.78
CA LEU A 12 -12.96 -17.81 -10.33
C LEU A 12 -14.26 -17.43 -9.62
N LEU A 13 -15.01 -18.41 -9.10
CA LEU A 13 -16.20 -18.18 -8.30
C LEU A 13 -15.88 -17.68 -6.89
N ARG A 14 -14.62 -17.82 -6.44
CA ARG A 14 -14.14 -17.40 -5.12
C ARG A 14 -13.26 -16.14 -5.16
N CYS A 15 -12.91 -15.67 -6.36
CA CYS A 15 -12.15 -14.45 -6.56
C CYS A 15 -13.06 -13.22 -6.51
N ARG A 16 -12.58 -12.17 -5.84
CA ARG A 16 -13.21 -10.84 -5.85
C ARG A 16 -12.18 -9.78 -6.16
N PHE A 17 -12.62 -8.77 -6.91
CA PHE A 17 -11.83 -7.58 -7.17
C PHE A 17 -12.31 -6.46 -6.24
N ALA A 18 -11.36 -5.78 -5.60
CA ALA A 18 -11.64 -4.65 -4.75
C ALA A 18 -10.59 -3.56 -4.95
N ILE A 19 -11.01 -2.33 -4.74
CA ILE A 19 -10.16 -1.15 -4.72
C ILE A 19 -9.99 -0.72 -3.27
N SER A 20 -8.72 -0.62 -2.86
CA SER A 20 -8.32 -0.07 -1.56
C SER A 20 -7.65 1.28 -1.76
N PRO A 21 -8.36 2.41 -1.55
CA PRO A 21 -7.74 3.72 -1.46
C PRO A 21 -6.59 3.79 -0.46
N LEU A 22 -6.68 3.08 0.67
CA LEU A 22 -5.59 3.01 1.65
C LEU A 22 -4.35 2.34 1.06
N CYS A 23 -4.54 1.18 0.41
CA CYS A 23 -3.44 0.45 -0.23
C CYS A 23 -2.71 1.34 -1.26
N GLN A 24 -3.47 1.97 -2.14
CA GLN A 24 -2.92 2.87 -3.15
C GLN A 24 -2.17 4.05 -2.55
N THR A 25 -2.68 4.61 -1.44
CA THR A 25 -2.06 5.75 -0.76
C THR A 25 -0.71 5.37 -0.18
N HIS A 26 -0.61 4.25 0.55
CA HIS A 26 0.68 3.86 1.11
C HIS A 26 1.67 3.43 0.01
N GLU A 27 1.23 2.78 -1.08
CA GLU A 27 2.10 2.54 -2.23
C GLU A 27 2.59 3.85 -2.87
N ALA A 28 1.75 4.88 -2.97
CA ALA A 28 2.16 6.21 -3.43
C ALA A 28 3.24 6.81 -2.51
N VAL A 29 3.08 6.72 -1.19
CA VAL A 29 4.12 7.13 -0.22
C VAL A 29 5.40 6.33 -0.41
N ARG A 30 5.32 5.01 -0.67
CA ARG A 30 6.50 4.19 -0.94
C ARG A 30 7.27 4.64 -2.17
N THR A 31 6.61 5.16 -3.20
CA THR A 31 7.29 5.69 -4.39
C THR A 31 8.21 6.88 -4.07
N LEU A 32 7.92 7.65 -3.02
CA LEU A 32 8.77 8.74 -2.53
C LEU A 32 10.13 8.23 -2.04
N ARG A 33 10.19 7.01 -1.51
CA ARG A 33 11.41 6.35 -1.02
C ARG A 33 12.18 5.63 -2.13
N ARG A 34 11.50 5.24 -3.22
CA ARG A 34 12.04 4.45 -4.35
C ARG A 34 11.92 5.20 -5.67
N THR A 35 12.46 6.40 -5.73
CA THR A 35 12.34 7.31 -6.89
C THR A 35 13.05 6.76 -8.13
N GLU A 36 14.09 5.94 -7.97
CA GLU A 36 14.86 5.33 -9.05
C GLU A 36 14.08 4.25 -9.81
N ARG A 37 13.06 3.64 -9.17
CA ARG A 37 12.24 2.58 -9.78
C ARG A 37 11.12 3.08 -10.68
N HIS A 38 10.77 4.37 -10.58
CA HIS A 38 9.54 4.90 -11.15
C HIS A 38 9.79 6.12 -12.03
N GLY A 39 10.63 5.97 -13.06
CA GLY A 39 10.98 7.07 -13.98
C GLY A 39 9.76 7.77 -14.60
N TYR A 40 8.67 7.04 -14.82
CA TYR A 40 7.41 7.58 -15.33
C TYR A 40 6.64 8.44 -14.30
N HIS A 41 6.92 8.30 -13.00
CA HIS A 41 6.30 9.10 -11.93
C HIS A 41 7.08 10.40 -11.62
N LEU A 42 8.22 10.67 -12.26
CA LEU A 42 9.03 11.86 -11.98
C LEU A 42 8.25 13.20 -12.03
N PRO A 43 7.34 13.44 -13.00
CA PRO A 43 6.53 14.66 -12.99
C PRO A 43 5.62 14.78 -11.77
N TRP A 44 5.02 13.67 -11.33
CA TRP A 44 4.18 13.63 -10.14
C TRP A 44 5.01 13.79 -8.85
N LEU A 45 6.16 13.11 -8.76
CA LEU A 45 7.09 13.22 -7.62
C LEU A 45 7.53 14.67 -7.39
N ARG A 46 7.82 15.41 -8.47
CA ARG A 46 8.16 16.84 -8.37
C ARG A 46 7.02 17.67 -7.78
N ARG A 47 5.77 17.40 -8.20
CA ARG A 47 4.58 18.12 -7.72
C ARG A 47 4.28 17.80 -6.26
N VAL A 48 4.39 16.54 -5.85
CA VAL A 48 4.00 16.11 -4.51
C VAL A 48 5.05 16.47 -3.46
N ARG A 49 6.29 16.75 -3.86
CA ARG A 49 7.41 17.09 -2.96
C ARG A 49 7.06 18.24 -2.01
N GLU A 50 6.36 19.27 -2.50
CA GLU A 50 5.96 20.41 -1.67
C GLU A 50 4.90 20.00 -0.64
N ALA A 51 3.92 19.19 -1.04
CA ALA A 51 2.85 18.72 -0.16
C ALA A 51 3.36 17.82 0.98
N VAL A 52 4.45 17.08 0.75
CA VAL A 52 5.03 16.16 1.74
C VAL A 52 6.23 16.73 2.49
N ALA A 53 6.69 17.95 2.17
CA ALA A 53 7.92 18.52 2.74
C ALA A 53 7.89 18.70 4.27
N GLY A 54 6.71 18.86 4.85
CA GLY A 54 6.52 19.01 6.30
C GLY A 54 6.10 17.74 7.04
N LEU A 55 6.01 16.59 6.35
CA LEU A 55 5.61 15.34 6.98
C LEU A 55 6.83 14.57 7.46
N ASP A 56 6.84 14.18 8.72
CA ASP A 56 7.75 13.14 9.20
C ASP A 56 7.20 11.78 8.77
N LEU A 57 7.93 11.11 7.88
CA LEU A 57 7.58 9.78 7.35
C LEU A 57 8.55 8.71 7.86
N SER A 58 9.42 9.06 8.81
CA SER A 58 10.51 8.18 9.26
C SER A 58 9.98 6.89 9.88
N GLU A 59 8.95 6.94 10.75
CA GLU A 59 8.39 5.71 11.34
C GLU A 59 7.65 4.86 10.31
N LEU A 60 6.89 5.49 9.40
CA LEU A 60 6.21 4.75 8.33
C LEU A 60 7.21 4.05 7.41
N TRP A 61 8.38 4.65 7.16
CA TRP A 61 9.44 4.02 6.38
C TRP A 61 10.08 2.81 7.09
N LEU A 62 10.00 2.69 8.41
CA LEU A 62 10.44 1.46 9.09
C LEU A 62 9.58 0.26 8.64
N LEU A 63 8.30 0.49 8.37
CA LEU A 63 7.34 -0.54 7.93
C LEU A 63 7.35 -0.76 6.40
N MET A 64 8.08 0.05 5.65
CA MET A 64 8.09 0.02 4.18
C MET A 64 9.49 -0.15 3.61
N PRO A 65 10.09 -1.36 3.65
CA PRO A 65 11.47 -1.60 3.23
C PRO A 65 11.80 -0.95 1.88
N GLY A 66 12.98 -0.34 1.75
CA GLY A 66 13.39 0.37 0.53
C GLY A 66 13.82 -0.54 -0.62
N ARG A 67 14.29 -1.76 -0.35
CA ARG A 67 14.71 -2.75 -1.37
C ARG A 67 14.48 -4.17 -0.84
N GLY A 68 13.59 -4.93 -1.50
CA GLY A 68 13.16 -6.23 -0.98
C GLY A 68 12.51 -6.10 0.41
N GLY A 69 12.05 -7.21 0.98
CA GLY A 69 11.48 -7.24 2.33
C GLY A 69 9.95 -7.18 2.38
N TYR A 70 9.43 -7.65 3.51
CA TYR A 70 8.01 -7.72 3.81
C TYR A 70 7.49 -6.34 4.23
N THR A 71 6.33 -5.96 3.71
CA THR A 71 5.53 -4.86 4.25
C THR A 71 4.41 -5.49 5.04
N PRO A 72 4.17 -5.06 6.29
CA PRO A 72 3.10 -5.60 7.08
C PRO A 72 1.73 -5.52 6.39
N ASP A 73 1.01 -6.64 6.38
CA ASP A 73 -0.27 -6.75 5.67
C ASP A 73 -1.35 -5.82 6.25
N PHE A 74 -1.20 -5.42 7.52
CA PHE A 74 -2.10 -4.47 8.17
C PHE A 74 -2.04 -3.05 7.56
N LEU A 75 -1.01 -2.69 6.78
CA LEU A 75 -0.95 -1.39 6.08
C LEU A 75 -1.88 -1.31 4.88
N GLY A 76 -2.32 -2.45 4.34
CA GLY A 76 -3.24 -2.53 3.21
C GLY A 76 -4.04 -3.83 3.21
N PRO A 77 -4.79 -4.13 4.28
CA PRO A 77 -5.55 -5.37 4.37
C PRO A 77 -6.60 -5.41 3.26
N PRO A 78 -6.89 -6.59 2.67
CA PRO A 78 -7.92 -6.71 1.65
C PRO A 78 -9.22 -6.01 2.09
N PRO A 79 -9.80 -5.10 1.27
CA PRO A 79 -11.04 -4.41 1.62
C PRO A 79 -12.17 -5.39 1.88
N ASP A 80 -13.07 -5.16 2.82
CA ASP A 80 -14.22 -6.08 3.01
C ASP A 80 -15.28 -5.93 1.90
N VAL A 81 -15.30 -4.75 1.25
CA VAL A 81 -16.20 -4.40 0.16
C VAL A 81 -15.44 -4.03 -1.12
N PRO A 82 -16.04 -4.14 -2.32
CA PRO A 82 -15.33 -3.84 -3.57
C PRO A 82 -14.80 -2.40 -3.69
N TYR A 83 -15.45 -1.44 -3.03
CA TYR A 83 -15.05 -0.03 -2.99
C TYR A 83 -15.20 0.48 -1.56
N ALA A 84 -14.14 0.35 -0.76
CA ALA A 84 -14.15 0.85 0.60
C ALA A 84 -13.84 2.36 0.63
N PRO A 85 -14.54 3.15 1.45
CA PRO A 85 -14.12 4.52 1.76
C PRO A 85 -12.74 4.52 2.41
N PHE A 86 -11.92 5.53 2.08
CA PHE A 86 -10.56 5.65 2.63
C PHE A 86 -10.58 5.75 4.16
N GLU A 87 -11.55 6.47 4.70
CA GLU A 87 -11.74 6.74 6.12
C GLU A 87 -12.01 5.46 6.91
N ASP A 88 -12.81 4.55 6.34
CA ASP A 88 -13.14 3.26 6.96
C ASP A 88 -11.92 2.34 6.98
N GLU A 89 -11.18 2.28 5.87
CA GLU A 89 -9.93 1.52 5.81
C GLU A 89 -8.89 2.07 6.79
N LEU A 90 -8.78 3.39 6.88
CA LEU A 90 -7.85 4.05 7.79
C LEU A 90 -8.26 3.85 9.27
N ALA A 91 -9.56 3.84 9.58
CA ALA A 91 -10.06 3.51 10.91
C ALA A 91 -9.71 2.06 11.28
N ARG A 92 -9.85 1.13 10.34
CA ARG A 92 -9.46 -0.28 10.52
C ARG A 92 -7.95 -0.43 10.76
N LEU A 93 -7.11 0.27 9.99
CA LEU A 93 -5.66 0.32 10.24
C LEU A 93 -5.35 0.84 11.65
N ARG A 94 -5.99 1.93 12.09
CA ARG A 94 -5.80 2.49 13.45
C ARG A 94 -6.23 1.56 14.57
N ALA A 95 -7.15 0.64 14.29
CA ALA A 95 -7.60 -0.37 15.24
C ALA A 95 -6.68 -1.61 15.30
N THR A 96 -5.63 -1.68 14.47
CA THR A 96 -4.65 -2.77 14.50
C THR A 96 -3.90 -2.75 15.84
N ASP A 97 -3.77 -3.92 16.48
CA ASP A 97 -2.97 -4.05 17.70
C ASP A 97 -1.51 -3.68 17.39
N PRO A 98 -0.89 -2.72 18.10
CA PRO A 98 0.52 -2.38 17.91
C PRO A 98 1.48 -3.57 18.08
N ALA A 99 1.06 -4.65 18.74
CA ALA A 99 1.82 -5.89 18.83
C ALA A 99 2.04 -6.57 17.46
N GLU A 100 1.16 -6.34 16.47
CA GLU A 100 1.31 -6.84 15.09
C GLU A 100 2.49 -6.20 14.34
N ALA A 101 3.00 -5.07 14.82
CA ALA A 101 4.13 -4.36 14.21
C ALA A 101 5.51 -4.79 14.75
N ARG A 102 5.58 -5.79 15.64
CA ARG A 102 6.81 -6.29 16.26
C ARG A 102 7.46 -7.40 15.43
#